data_AF-A0A931I6S5-F1
#
_entry.id   AF-A0A931I6S5-F1
#
_cell.length_a   1.000
_cell.length_b   1.000
_cell.length_c   1.000
_cell.angle_alpha   90.00
_cell.angle_beta   90.00
_cell.angle_gamma   90.00
#
_symmetry.space_group_name_H-M   'P 1'
#
loop_
_entity.id
_entity.type
_entity.pdbx_description
1 polymer ?
#
loop_
_entity_poly.entity_id
_entity_poly.type
_entity_poly.pdbx_seq_one_letter_code
_entity_poly.pdbx_strand_id
1 'polypeptide(L)'
;MTSASEGAGAESSPSPLDAIADMRAVARWTVGAAAATGALLIGTAPLAALGKLHGAWHIAVAVAGLTVALLAVCWAIWVTSDALTPPVSTLMDLEDPSMKHMAGLIRLTSRSPENFFGPGGTRVADLQAQGELHQRAAGAIARALAVEDRAPERALLDLALRDAEANIAYYRRLRARLLALIHTWHVRHLLRRARIHTLAAVLVAGIGACAFLVATVDSKPPEQPKPRALQHSCGDIASHECATMSPDSAHITYGPDGW
;
A
#
# COMPACT_ATOMS: atom_id res chain seq x y z
N MET A 1 37.68 4.76 36.36
CA MET A 1 36.59 5.70 36.66
C MET A 1 36.35 6.57 35.45
N THR A 2 35.35 6.22 34.65
CA THR A 2 34.66 7.11 33.69
C THR A 2 33.30 6.47 33.44
N SER A 3 32.28 7.12 33.98
CA SER A 3 30.88 6.75 33.91
C SER A 3 30.23 7.36 32.66
N ALA A 4 29.13 6.75 32.25
CA ALA A 4 27.98 7.35 31.55
C ALA A 4 28.06 7.62 30.03
N SER A 5 27.46 6.69 29.29
CA SER A 5 26.55 6.90 28.15
C SER A 5 25.76 5.58 28.03
N GLU A 6 24.74 5.31 28.84
CA GLU A 6 23.39 5.88 28.89
C GLU A 6 22.70 5.95 27.51
N GLY A 7 21.97 4.88 27.19
CA GLY A 7 20.67 5.03 26.52
C GLY A 7 20.58 4.83 25.01
N ALA A 8 21.36 3.95 24.38
CA ALA A 8 21.09 3.52 23.00
C ALA A 8 20.38 2.16 22.98
N GLY A 9 19.07 2.19 22.72
CA GLY A 9 18.35 1.01 22.22
C GLY A 9 17.66 0.14 23.27
N ALA A 10 16.90 0.74 24.20
CA ALA A 10 15.74 0.03 24.70
C ALA A 10 14.82 -0.23 23.50
N GLU A 11 14.79 -1.47 23.00
CA GLU A 11 13.87 -1.93 21.96
C GLU A 11 12.43 -1.74 22.49
N SER A 12 11.90 -0.54 22.26
CA SER A 12 10.51 -0.20 22.51
C SER A 12 9.67 -1.16 21.67
N SER A 13 8.98 -2.07 22.35
CA SER A 13 7.99 -2.92 21.71
C SER A 13 6.99 -2.01 20.98
N PRO A 14 6.76 -2.19 19.67
CA PRO A 14 5.93 -1.27 18.91
C PRO A 14 4.54 -1.18 19.53
N SER A 15 4.13 0.02 19.90
CA SER A 15 2.81 0.26 20.46
C SER A 15 1.75 -0.09 19.40
N PRO A 16 0.64 -0.74 19.77
CA PRO A 16 -0.48 -0.97 18.86
C PRO A 16 -1.00 0.33 18.19
N LEU A 17 -0.84 1.47 18.86
CA LEU A 17 -1.23 2.78 18.33
C LEU A 17 -0.31 3.25 17.20
N ASP A 18 0.98 2.93 17.26
CA ASP A 18 1.94 3.25 16.19
C ASP A 18 1.58 2.48 14.92
N ALA A 19 1.12 1.23 15.06
CA ALA A 19 0.67 0.44 13.91
C ALA A 19 -0.54 1.07 13.22
N ILE A 20 -1.50 1.63 13.97
CA ILE A 20 -2.68 2.32 13.42
C ILE A 20 -2.25 3.60 12.69
N ALA A 21 -1.33 4.38 13.27
CA ALA A 21 -0.80 5.59 12.65
C ALA A 21 -0.06 5.26 11.34
N ASP A 22 0.76 4.21 11.34
CA ASP A 22 1.51 3.75 10.16
C ASP A 22 0.55 3.25 9.06
N MET A 23 -0.52 2.53 9.42
CA MET A 23 -1.57 2.13 8.47
C MET A 23 -2.28 3.32 7.83
N ARG A 24 -2.61 4.36 8.62
CA ARG A 24 -3.25 5.57 8.10
C ARG A 24 -2.30 6.36 7.19
N ALA A 25 -1.02 6.42 7.54
CA ALA A 25 0.00 7.06 6.70
C ALA A 25 0.13 6.33 5.36
N VAL A 26 0.21 5.00 5.36
CA VAL A 26 0.26 4.18 4.14
C VAL A 26 -0.98 4.40 3.28
N ALA A 27 -2.18 4.38 3.88
CA ALA A 27 -3.43 4.62 3.14
C ALA A 27 -3.48 6.02 2.48
N ARG A 28 -2.97 7.06 3.16
CA ARG A 28 -2.88 8.40 2.56
C ARG A 28 -1.90 8.44 1.38
N TRP A 29 -0.78 7.75 1.49
CA TRP A 29 0.21 7.67 0.40
C TRP A 29 -0.31 6.88 -0.80
N THR A 30 -1.03 5.78 -0.59
CA THR A 30 -1.61 5.00 -1.69
C THR A 30 -2.71 5.77 -2.42
N VAL A 31 -3.62 6.43 -1.68
CA VAL A 31 -4.64 7.31 -2.27
C VAL A 31 -4.00 8.49 -2.99
N GLY A 32 -2.98 9.11 -2.40
CA GLY A 32 -2.24 10.22 -3.02
C GLY A 32 -1.54 9.79 -4.32
N ALA A 33 -0.90 8.62 -4.33
CA ALA A 33 -0.25 8.08 -5.52
C ALA A 33 -1.27 7.71 -6.62
N ALA A 34 -2.40 7.09 -6.26
CA ALA A 34 -3.48 6.78 -7.19
C ALA A 34 -4.10 8.06 -7.79
N ALA A 35 -4.36 9.07 -6.95
CA ALA A 35 -4.88 10.37 -7.39
C ALA A 35 -3.88 11.11 -8.29
N ALA A 36 -2.59 11.09 -7.96
CA ALA A 36 -1.54 11.67 -8.80
C ALA A 36 -1.43 10.95 -10.15
N THR A 37 -1.57 9.62 -10.16
CA THR A 37 -1.55 8.82 -11.40
C THR A 37 -2.78 9.11 -12.25
N GLY A 38 -3.97 9.18 -11.65
CA GLY A 38 -5.21 9.59 -12.32
C GLY A 38 -5.13 11.01 -12.86
N ALA A 39 -4.61 11.95 -12.08
CA ALA A 39 -4.39 13.33 -12.51
C ALA A 39 -3.34 13.43 -13.63
N LEU A 40 -2.31 12.57 -13.64
CA LEU A 40 -1.35 12.50 -14.73
C LEU A 40 -2.00 11.91 -15.99
N LEU A 41 -2.81 10.86 -15.88
CA LEU A 41 -3.51 10.25 -17.02
C LEU A 41 -4.58 11.19 -17.61
N ILE A 42 -5.28 11.94 -16.78
CA ILE A 42 -6.33 12.89 -17.21
C ILE A 42 -5.73 14.23 -17.63
N GLY A 43 -4.69 14.70 -16.93
CA GLY A 43 -4.12 16.04 -17.03
C GLY A 43 -2.89 16.14 -17.93
N THR A 44 -2.26 15.03 -18.30
CA THR A 44 -1.35 15.09 -19.44
C THR A 44 -2.20 15.32 -20.69
N ALA A 45 -1.74 16.20 -21.57
CA ALA A 45 -2.41 16.62 -22.79
C ALA A 45 -2.14 15.75 -24.04
N PRO A 46 -1.73 14.44 -23.99
CA PRO A 46 -1.23 13.78 -25.18
C PRO A 46 -2.34 13.36 -26.15
N LEU A 47 -3.62 13.43 -25.78
CA LEU A 47 -4.71 13.29 -26.76
C LEU A 47 -4.67 14.39 -27.83
N ALA A 48 -4.17 15.59 -27.51
CA ALA A 48 -3.98 16.65 -28.49
C ALA A 48 -2.71 16.47 -29.33
N ALA A 49 -1.74 15.66 -28.87
CA ALA A 49 -0.45 15.44 -29.53
C ALA A 49 -0.41 14.17 -30.41
N LEU A 50 -1.42 13.30 -30.34
CA LEU A 50 -1.54 12.09 -31.17
C LEU A 50 -1.51 12.40 -32.69
N GLY A 51 -1.90 13.60 -33.10
CA GLY A 51 -1.82 14.05 -34.50
C GLY A 51 -0.41 14.38 -35.02
N LYS A 52 0.63 14.42 -34.16
CA LYS A 52 2.00 14.83 -34.56
C LYS A 52 3.06 13.73 -34.53
N LEU A 53 2.73 12.53 -34.04
CA LEU A 53 3.65 11.40 -34.01
C LEU A 53 3.89 10.84 -35.43
N HIS A 54 5.04 11.14 -36.00
CA HIS A 54 5.50 10.56 -37.26
C HIS A 54 6.50 9.44 -36.95
N GLY A 55 6.17 8.20 -37.32
CA GLY A 55 7.04 7.03 -37.20
C GLY A 55 6.47 5.90 -36.34
N ALA A 56 6.37 4.70 -36.91
CA ALA A 56 5.81 3.52 -36.25
C ALA A 56 6.56 3.12 -34.96
N TRP A 57 7.87 3.41 -34.89
CA TRP A 57 8.70 3.11 -33.72
C TRP A 57 8.31 3.93 -32.48
N HIS A 58 8.13 5.25 -32.63
CA HIS A 58 7.75 6.11 -31.51
C HIS A 58 6.35 5.79 -30.97
N ILE A 59 5.42 5.44 -31.86
CA ILE A 59 4.08 4.97 -31.49
C ILE A 59 4.16 3.65 -30.71
N ALA A 60 4.97 2.69 -31.18
CA ALA A 60 5.14 1.41 -30.50
C ALA A 60 5.73 1.58 -29.09
N VAL A 61 6.76 2.43 -28.93
CA VAL A 61 7.36 2.73 -27.63
C VAL A 61 6.38 3.44 -26.70
N ALA A 62 5.60 4.40 -27.20
CA ALA A 62 4.60 5.11 -26.42
C ALA A 62 3.48 4.18 -25.92
N VAL A 63 2.95 3.31 -26.80
CA VAL A 63 1.94 2.31 -26.44
C VAL A 63 2.51 1.30 -25.45
N ALA A 64 3.74 0.82 -25.64
CA ALA A 64 4.39 -0.10 -24.71
C ALA A 64 4.62 0.53 -23.31
N GLY A 65 5.05 1.80 -23.25
CA GLY A 65 5.20 2.51 -21.98
C GLY A 65 3.88 2.66 -21.23
N LEU A 66 2.81 3.02 -21.96
CA LEU A 66 1.47 3.15 -21.39
C LEU A 66 0.91 1.82 -20.88
N THR A 67 1.07 0.73 -21.64
CA THR A 67 0.59 -0.60 -21.21
C THR A 67 1.33 -1.11 -19.99
N VAL A 68 2.66 -0.91 -19.91
CA VAL A 68 3.45 -1.24 -18.71
C VAL A 68 2.96 -0.45 -17.50
N ALA A 69 2.69 0.85 -17.66
CA ALA A 69 2.17 1.68 -16.58
C ALA A 69 0.80 1.18 -16.09
N LEU A 70 -0.12 0.84 -17.01
CA LEU A 70 -1.44 0.29 -16.66
C LEU A 70 -1.35 -1.07 -15.97
N LEU A 71 -0.48 -1.96 -16.46
CA LEU A 71 -0.25 -3.26 -15.83
C LEU A 71 0.32 -3.11 -14.42
N ALA A 72 1.23 -2.15 -14.19
CA ALA A 72 1.75 -1.85 -12.87
C ALA A 72 0.65 -1.38 -11.90
N VAL A 73 -0.28 -0.55 -12.37
CA VAL A 73 -1.44 -0.10 -11.58
C VAL A 73 -2.39 -1.25 -11.28
N CYS A 74 -2.75 -2.06 -12.28
CA CYS A 74 -3.59 -3.25 -12.07
C CYS A 74 -2.94 -4.24 -11.09
N TRP A 75 -1.63 -4.45 -11.19
CA TRP A 75 -0.86 -5.26 -10.25
C TRP A 75 -0.89 -4.69 -8.83
N ALA A 76 -0.74 -3.38 -8.67
CA ALA A 76 -0.83 -2.72 -7.36
C ALA A 76 -2.22 -2.90 -6.73
N ILE A 77 -3.29 -2.77 -7.53
CA ILE A 77 -4.67 -3.01 -7.08
C ILE A 77 -4.83 -4.47 -6.66
N TRP A 78 -4.39 -5.42 -7.49
CA TRP A 78 -4.45 -6.85 -7.18
C TRP A 78 -3.78 -7.18 -5.84
N VAL A 79 -2.54 -6.73 -5.64
CA VAL A 79 -1.79 -6.96 -4.41
C VAL A 79 -2.48 -6.32 -3.19
N THR A 80 -3.15 -5.18 -3.39
CA THR A 80 -3.91 -4.53 -2.32
C THR A 80 -5.18 -5.31 -1.99
N SER A 81 -5.87 -5.87 -2.98
CA SER A 81 -7.03 -6.75 -2.79
C SER A 81 -6.67 -8.04 -2.07
N ASP A 82 -5.54 -8.67 -2.41
CA ASP A 82 -5.04 -9.84 -1.70
C ASP A 82 -4.74 -9.50 -0.21
N ALA A 83 -4.26 -8.29 0.08
CA ALA A 83 -4.02 -7.84 1.44
C ALA A 83 -5.30 -7.55 2.23
N LEU A 84 -6.41 -7.24 1.55
CA LEU A 84 -7.72 -6.97 2.14
C LEU A 84 -8.51 -8.24 2.46
N THR A 85 -8.10 -9.41 1.95
CA THR A 85 -8.74 -10.69 2.24
C THR A 85 -8.09 -11.28 3.47
N PRO A 86 -8.68 -11.16 4.68
CA PRO A 86 -8.03 -11.60 5.90
C PRO A 86 -7.89 -13.12 5.86
N PRO A 87 -6.66 -13.64 5.93
CA PRO A 87 -6.48 -15.08 6.04
C PRO A 87 -7.01 -15.53 7.39
N VAL A 88 -7.72 -16.66 7.38
CA VAL A 88 -8.25 -17.27 8.59
C VAL A 88 -7.07 -17.84 9.37
N SER A 89 -6.58 -17.08 10.36
CA SER A 89 -5.47 -17.53 11.21
C SER A 89 -5.97 -18.58 12.20
N THR A 90 -5.33 -19.74 12.19
CA THR A 90 -5.60 -20.82 13.14
C THR A 90 -4.42 -20.99 14.11
N LEU A 91 -4.65 -21.67 15.24
CA LEU A 91 -3.54 -22.01 16.13
C LEU A 91 -2.61 -23.07 15.52
N MET A 92 -3.08 -23.83 14.52
CA MET A 92 -2.28 -24.85 13.85
C MET A 92 -1.23 -24.24 12.93
N ASP A 93 -1.44 -22.99 12.50
CA ASP A 93 -0.47 -22.23 11.73
C ASP A 93 0.85 -22.02 12.50
N LEU A 94 0.79 -22.07 13.85
CA LEU A 94 1.97 -21.93 14.70
C LEU A 94 2.86 -23.18 14.70
N GLU A 95 2.31 -24.34 14.35
CA GLU A 95 3.02 -25.62 14.31
C GLU A 95 3.53 -25.96 12.91
N ASP A 96 3.11 -25.23 11.88
CA ASP A 96 3.54 -25.46 10.50
C ASP A 96 4.96 -24.89 10.24
N PRO A 97 5.97 -25.75 10.01
CA PRO A 97 7.34 -25.31 9.74
C PRO A 97 7.48 -24.60 8.38
N SER A 98 6.50 -24.73 7.48
CA SER A 98 6.50 -24.08 6.17
C SER A 98 6.29 -22.56 6.28
N MET A 99 5.68 -22.08 7.38
CA MET A 99 5.41 -20.66 7.62
C MET A 99 6.64 -19.92 8.14
N LYS A 100 7.65 -19.76 7.27
CA LYS A 100 8.90 -19.03 7.56
C LYS A 100 8.68 -17.62 8.13
N HIS A 101 7.58 -16.95 7.75
CA HIS A 101 7.25 -15.61 8.24
C HIS A 101 6.87 -15.58 9.73
N MET A 102 6.45 -16.71 10.30
CA MET A 102 6.14 -16.87 11.73
C MET A 102 7.33 -17.32 12.57
N ALA A 103 8.51 -17.57 11.97
CA ALA A 103 9.70 -18.03 12.68
C ALA A 103 10.11 -17.10 13.83
N GLY A 104 9.90 -15.78 13.68
CA GLY A 104 10.15 -14.81 14.75
C GLY A 104 9.21 -15.00 15.95
N LEU A 105 7.92 -15.24 15.68
CA LEU A 105 6.93 -15.53 16.71
C LEU A 105 7.20 -16.89 17.36
N ILE A 106 7.46 -17.93 16.58
CA ILE A 106 7.82 -19.26 17.09
C ILE A 106 9.02 -19.15 18.03
N ARG A 107 10.08 -18.44 17.62
CA ARG A 107 11.26 -18.21 18.46
C ARG A 107 10.93 -17.48 19.76
N LEU A 108 10.07 -16.47 19.72
CA LEU A 108 9.62 -15.74 20.91
C LEU A 108 8.86 -16.66 21.86
N THR A 109 7.92 -17.45 21.33
CA THR A 109 7.12 -18.40 22.09
C THR A 109 7.99 -19.51 22.70
N SER A 110 8.97 -20.04 21.94
CA SER A 110 9.90 -21.06 22.43
C SER A 110 10.83 -20.57 23.55
N ARG A 111 11.04 -19.25 23.68
CA ARG A 111 11.91 -18.69 24.72
C ARG A 111 11.23 -18.58 26.09
N SER A 112 9.90 -18.44 26.10
CA SER A 112 9.12 -18.30 27.33
C SER A 112 7.75 -18.96 27.19
N PRO A 113 7.70 -20.30 26.97
CA PRO A 113 6.46 -21.03 26.70
C PRO A 113 5.41 -20.84 27.80
N GLU A 114 5.83 -20.71 29.06
CA GLU A 114 4.97 -20.51 30.22
C GLU A 114 4.09 -19.25 30.13
N ASN A 115 4.59 -18.19 29.49
CA ASN A 115 3.85 -16.94 29.30
C ASN A 115 2.74 -17.05 28.23
N PHE A 116 2.83 -18.05 27.36
CA PHE A 116 1.96 -18.22 26.21
C PHE A 116 1.00 -19.41 26.34
N PHE A 117 1.46 -20.52 26.91
CA PHE A 117 0.67 -21.75 27.05
C PHE A 117 0.26 -22.05 28.49
N GLY A 118 0.80 -21.30 29.46
CA GLY A 118 0.51 -21.47 30.88
C GLY A 118 1.49 -22.41 31.57
N PRO A 119 1.29 -22.66 32.88
CA PRO A 119 2.30 -23.28 33.76
C PRO A 119 2.66 -24.74 33.44
N GLY A 120 1.89 -25.43 32.59
CA GLY A 120 2.12 -26.83 32.25
C GLY A 120 2.17 -27.14 30.75
N GLY A 121 2.22 -26.10 29.90
CA GLY A 121 2.18 -26.27 28.44
C GLY A 121 3.42 -25.70 27.76
N THR A 122 3.89 -26.39 26.73
CA THR A 122 4.96 -25.90 25.84
C THR A 122 4.50 -25.80 24.39
N ARG A 123 3.32 -26.34 24.08
CA ARG A 123 2.75 -26.42 22.73
C ARG A 123 1.28 -26.01 22.72
N VAL A 124 0.77 -25.75 21.51
CA VAL A 124 -0.65 -25.47 21.28
C VAL A 124 -1.52 -26.67 21.67
N ALA A 125 -1.06 -27.89 21.36
CA ALA A 125 -1.74 -29.12 21.77
C ALA A 125 -1.94 -29.20 23.29
N ASP A 126 -0.95 -28.78 24.08
CA ASP A 126 -1.05 -28.79 25.56
C ASP A 126 -2.13 -27.82 26.03
N LEU A 127 -2.20 -26.62 25.44
CA LEU A 127 -3.23 -25.64 25.74
C LEU A 127 -4.64 -26.16 25.46
N GLN A 128 -4.82 -26.84 24.33
CA GLN A 128 -6.10 -27.45 23.96
C GLN A 128 -6.46 -28.59 24.93
N ALA A 129 -5.51 -29.49 25.21
CA ALA A 129 -5.69 -30.61 26.12
C ALA A 129 -6.07 -30.15 27.54
N GLN A 130 -5.42 -29.09 28.06
CA GLN A 130 -5.74 -28.51 29.36
C GLN A 130 -7.15 -27.91 29.38
N GLY A 131 -7.53 -27.18 28.33
CA GLY A 131 -8.88 -26.63 28.19
C GLY A 131 -9.96 -27.72 28.18
N GLU A 132 -9.73 -28.80 27.43
CA GLU A 132 -10.63 -29.96 27.40
C GLU A 132 -10.69 -30.69 28.74
N LEU A 133 -9.56 -30.85 29.42
CA LEU A 133 -9.49 -31.48 30.73
C LEU A 133 -10.37 -30.74 31.75
N HIS A 134 -10.24 -29.43 31.85
CA HIS A 134 -11.05 -28.64 32.78
C HIS A 134 -12.53 -28.60 32.41
N GLN A 135 -12.87 -28.63 31.12
CA GLN A 135 -14.27 -28.78 30.68
C GLN A 135 -14.86 -30.12 31.07
N ARG A 136 -14.12 -31.23 30.87
CA ARG A 136 -14.55 -32.56 31.31
C ARG A 136 -14.69 -32.63 32.83
N ALA A 137 -13.74 -32.05 33.57
CA ALA A 137 -13.77 -31.99 35.03
C ALA A 137 -14.99 -31.21 35.54
N ALA A 138 -15.25 -30.01 35.01
CA ALA A 138 -16.43 -29.22 35.37
C ALA A 138 -17.73 -29.98 35.10
N GLY A 139 -17.84 -30.66 33.94
CA GLY A 139 -19.00 -31.49 33.62
C GLY A 139 -19.17 -32.69 34.56
N ALA A 140 -18.07 -33.31 35.00
CA ALA A 140 -18.12 -34.40 35.98
C ALA A 140 -18.53 -33.91 37.38
N ILE A 141 -17.97 -32.78 37.83
CA ILE A 141 -18.29 -32.15 39.13
C ILE A 141 -19.75 -31.70 39.15
N ALA A 142 -20.24 -31.06 38.09
CA ALA A 142 -21.63 -30.62 37.99
C ALA A 142 -22.61 -31.80 38.07
N ARG A 143 -22.27 -32.96 37.47
CA ARG A 143 -23.07 -34.18 37.62
C ARG A 143 -23.04 -34.74 39.04
N ALA A 144 -21.89 -34.72 39.71
CA ALA A 144 -21.78 -35.14 41.11
C ALA A 144 -22.61 -34.22 42.03
N LEU A 145 -22.55 -32.91 41.81
CA LEU A 145 -23.32 -31.90 42.55
C LEU A 145 -24.84 -32.11 42.44
N ALA A 146 -25.30 -32.65 41.31
CA ALA A 146 -26.73 -32.91 41.08
C ALA A 146 -27.29 -34.07 41.91
N VAL A 147 -26.44 -34.94 42.45
CA VAL A 147 -26.83 -36.14 43.23
C VAL A 147 -26.42 -36.03 44.70
N GLU A 148 -25.51 -35.11 45.05
CA GLU A 148 -25.02 -34.96 46.43
C GLU A 148 -25.97 -34.13 47.32
N ASP A 149 -26.46 -34.77 48.38
CA ASP A 149 -27.36 -34.15 49.37
C ASP A 149 -26.63 -33.64 50.62
N ARG A 150 -25.41 -34.11 50.91
CA ARG A 150 -24.71 -33.73 52.13
C ARG A 150 -24.09 -32.35 52.00
N ALA A 151 -24.58 -31.41 52.83
CA ALA A 151 -24.12 -30.03 52.88
C ALA A 151 -22.58 -29.83 52.87
N PRO A 152 -21.77 -30.54 53.68
CA PRO A 152 -20.32 -30.32 53.68
C PRO A 152 -19.66 -30.76 52.38
N GLU A 153 -20.11 -31.83 51.75
CA GLU A 153 -19.53 -32.32 50.50
C GLU A 153 -19.97 -31.50 49.30
N ARG A 154 -21.23 -31.07 49.31
CA ARG A 154 -21.76 -30.15 48.31
C ARG A 154 -20.97 -28.83 48.28
N ALA A 155 -20.59 -28.30 49.44
CA ALA A 155 -19.75 -27.11 49.53
C ALA A 155 -18.35 -27.31 48.92
N LEU A 156 -17.75 -28.49 49.08
CA LEU A 156 -16.47 -28.84 48.45
C LEU A 156 -16.61 -28.97 46.92
N LEU A 157 -17.67 -29.61 46.45
CA LEU A 157 -17.97 -29.73 45.02
C LEU A 157 -18.25 -28.36 44.38
N ASP A 158 -18.97 -27.47 45.06
CA ASP A 158 -19.19 -26.09 44.61
C ASP A 158 -17.90 -25.29 44.49
N LEU A 159 -16.97 -25.48 45.42
CA LEU A 159 -15.64 -24.85 45.35
C LEU A 159 -14.84 -25.40 44.16
N ALA A 160 -14.79 -26.73 44.01
CA ALA A 160 -14.10 -27.38 42.90
C ALA A 160 -14.68 -27.00 41.54
N LEU A 161 -15.99 -26.81 41.44
CA LEU A 161 -16.66 -26.34 40.22
C LEU A 161 -16.23 -24.92 39.87
N ARG A 162 -16.23 -24.00 40.85
CA ARG A 162 -15.77 -22.62 40.66
C ARG A 162 -14.31 -22.56 40.21
N ASP A 163 -13.45 -23.39 40.79
CA ASP A 163 -12.05 -23.48 40.37
C ASP A 163 -11.91 -24.02 38.95
N ALA A 164 -12.69 -25.05 38.57
CA ALA A 164 -12.70 -25.57 37.21
C ALA A 164 -13.18 -24.51 36.20
N GLU A 165 -14.22 -23.76 36.51
CA GLU A 165 -14.74 -22.67 35.68
C GLU A 165 -13.73 -21.51 35.54
N ALA A 166 -13.07 -21.14 36.63
CA ALA A 166 -12.01 -20.14 36.61
C ALA A 166 -10.84 -20.56 35.71
N ASN A 167 -10.45 -21.83 35.77
CA ASN A 167 -9.43 -22.40 34.90
C ASN A 167 -9.86 -22.44 33.42
N ILE A 168 -11.11 -22.81 33.11
CA ILE A 168 -11.65 -22.73 31.74
C ILE A 168 -11.57 -21.29 31.21
N ALA A 169 -11.98 -20.31 32.01
CA ALA A 169 -11.93 -18.91 31.64
C ALA A 169 -10.49 -18.41 31.43
N TYR A 170 -9.55 -18.87 32.27
CA TYR A 170 -8.12 -18.60 32.13
C TYR A 170 -7.58 -19.09 30.78
N TYR A 171 -7.76 -20.37 30.44
CA TYR A 171 -7.27 -20.92 29.19
C TYR A 171 -7.95 -20.32 27.95
N ARG A 172 -9.24 -19.95 28.04
CA ARG A 172 -9.94 -19.23 26.98
C ARG A 172 -9.31 -17.86 26.70
N ARG A 173 -8.98 -17.09 27.75
CA ARG A 173 -8.28 -15.80 27.61
C ARG A 173 -6.90 -15.98 27.01
N LEU A 174 -6.17 -17.00 27.43
CA LEU A 174 -4.84 -17.30 26.92
C LEU A 174 -4.87 -17.65 25.43
N ARG A 175 -5.84 -18.48 25.01
CA ARG A 175 -6.11 -18.81 23.61
C ARG A 175 -6.46 -17.57 22.78
N ALA A 176 -7.33 -16.70 23.29
CA ALA A 176 -7.71 -15.46 22.60
C ALA A 176 -6.51 -14.51 22.44
N ARG A 177 -5.67 -14.40 23.46
CA ARG A 177 -4.43 -13.59 23.41
C ARG A 177 -3.45 -14.13 22.38
N LEU A 178 -3.27 -15.46 22.32
CA LEU A 178 -2.42 -16.10 21.30
C LEU A 178 -2.95 -15.86 19.89
N LEU A 179 -4.25 -16.03 19.66
CA LEU A 179 -4.87 -15.75 18.37
C LEU A 179 -4.69 -14.29 17.95
N ALA A 180 -4.89 -13.35 18.87
CA ALA A 180 -4.66 -11.92 18.61
C ALA A 180 -3.19 -11.63 18.24
N LEU A 181 -2.25 -12.29 18.91
CA LEU A 181 -0.82 -12.15 18.64
C LEU A 181 -0.45 -12.72 17.26
N ILE A 182 -0.94 -13.92 16.92
CA ILE A 182 -0.76 -14.55 15.61
C ILE A 182 -1.33 -13.64 14.52
N HIS A 183 -2.56 -13.14 14.70
CA HIS A 183 -3.21 -12.24 13.77
C HIS A 183 -2.40 -10.95 13.56
N THR A 184 -1.91 -10.34 14.64
CA THR A 184 -1.09 -9.12 14.57
C THR A 184 0.21 -9.36 13.78
N TRP A 185 0.88 -10.50 14.00
CA TRP A 185 2.08 -10.87 13.25
C TRP A 185 1.77 -11.10 11.77
N HIS A 186 0.66 -11.76 11.47
CA HIS A 186 0.22 -12.02 10.11
C HIS A 186 -0.07 -10.72 9.35
N VAL A 187 -0.86 -9.82 9.95
CA VAL A 187 -1.17 -8.49 9.38
C VAL A 187 0.11 -7.70 9.15
N ARG A 188 1.05 -7.69 10.11
CA ARG A 188 2.34 -7.00 9.95
C ARG A 188 3.15 -7.54 8.76
N HIS A 189 3.14 -8.86 8.54
CA HIS A 189 3.82 -9.46 7.41
C HIS A 189 3.19 -9.08 6.07
N LEU A 190 1.86 -9.17 5.97
CA LEU A 190 1.10 -8.76 4.78
C LEU A 190 1.34 -7.28 4.45
N LEU A 191 1.31 -6.40 5.45
CA LEU A 191 1.59 -4.97 5.26
C LEU A 191 3.02 -4.71 4.76
N ARG A 192 4.02 -5.39 5.31
CA ARG A 192 5.41 -5.27 4.83
C ARG A 192 5.54 -5.72 3.38
N ARG A 193 4.91 -6.83 3.02
CA ARG A 193 4.92 -7.35 1.66
C ARG A 193 4.20 -6.42 0.69
N ALA A 194 3.01 -5.94 1.06
CA ALA A 194 2.25 -4.96 0.29
C ALA A 194 3.05 -3.65 0.09
N ARG A 195 3.76 -3.18 1.12
CA ARG A 195 4.64 -2.00 1.01
C ARG A 195 5.76 -2.20 -0.01
N ILE A 196 6.40 -3.37 -0.03
CA ILE A 196 7.45 -3.66 -1.01
C ILE A 196 6.87 -3.70 -2.43
N HIS A 197 5.73 -4.37 -2.63
CA HIS A 197 5.10 -4.45 -3.94
C HIS A 197 4.56 -3.11 -4.44
N THR A 198 4.00 -2.28 -3.57
CA THR A 198 3.53 -0.93 -3.93
C THR A 198 4.71 -0.02 -4.29
N LEU A 199 5.80 -0.05 -3.53
CA LEU A 199 7.04 0.66 -3.90
C LEU A 199 7.58 0.19 -5.24
N ALA A 200 7.63 -1.12 -5.48
CA ALA A 200 8.06 -1.67 -6.76
C ALA A 200 7.14 -1.23 -7.92
N ALA A 201 5.82 -1.26 -7.72
CA ALA A 201 4.85 -0.83 -8.72
C ALA A 201 4.99 0.66 -9.06
N VAL A 202 5.17 1.53 -8.05
CA VAL A 202 5.43 2.97 -8.26
C VAL A 202 6.71 3.18 -9.06
N LEU A 203 7.76 2.41 -8.77
CA LEU A 203 9.05 2.51 -9.47
C LEU A 203 8.90 2.10 -10.95
N VAL A 204 8.21 0.98 -11.22
CA VAL A 204 7.91 0.52 -12.59
C VAL A 204 7.04 1.53 -13.34
N ALA A 205 5.99 2.05 -12.71
CA ALA A 205 5.12 3.06 -13.30
C ALA A 205 5.90 4.35 -13.63
N GLY A 206 6.78 4.79 -12.74
CA GLY A 206 7.66 5.94 -12.97
C GLY A 206 8.60 5.74 -14.15
N ILE A 207 9.21 4.56 -14.29
CA ILE A 207 10.05 4.22 -15.44
C ILE A 207 9.23 4.24 -16.74
N GLY A 208 8.04 3.65 -16.74
CA GLY A 208 7.14 3.64 -17.89
C GLY A 208 6.71 5.05 -18.32
N ALA A 209 6.37 5.91 -17.36
CA ALA A 209 6.03 7.30 -17.62
C ALA A 209 7.23 8.10 -18.18
N CYS A 210 8.42 7.93 -17.61
CA CYS A 210 9.65 8.55 -18.12
C CYS A 210 9.94 8.11 -19.56
N ALA A 211 9.81 6.81 -19.87
CA ALA A 211 10.01 6.30 -21.23
C ALA A 211 9.02 6.90 -22.24
N PHE A 212 7.74 7.03 -21.85
CA PHE A 212 6.72 7.69 -22.66
C PHE A 212 7.05 9.17 -22.92
N LEU A 213 7.48 9.90 -21.89
CA LEU A 213 7.88 11.30 -22.03
C LEU A 213 9.10 11.47 -22.93
N VAL A 214 10.14 10.65 -22.78
CA VAL A 214 11.31 10.67 -23.66
C VAL A 214 10.91 10.42 -25.12
N ALA A 215 10.06 9.43 -25.38
CA ALA A 215 9.61 9.12 -26.74
C ALA A 215 8.79 10.26 -27.38
N THR A 216 8.02 11.00 -26.57
CA THR A 216 7.17 12.08 -27.06
C THR A 216 7.91 13.41 -27.24
N VAL A 217 8.93 13.70 -26.43
CA VAL A 217 9.73 14.93 -26.53
C VAL A 217 10.69 14.90 -27.73
N ASP A 218 11.25 13.74 -28.07
CA ASP A 218 12.21 13.58 -29.18
C ASP A 218 11.54 13.59 -30.57
N SER A 219 10.21 13.57 -30.61
CA SER A 219 9.42 13.58 -31.86
C SER A 219 9.28 14.97 -32.51
N LYS A 220 10.08 15.97 -32.11
CA LYS A 220 9.98 17.33 -32.68
C LYS A 220 10.42 17.29 -34.15
N PRO A 221 9.53 17.64 -35.12
CA PRO A 221 9.90 17.60 -36.52
C PRO A 221 11.06 18.58 -36.78
N PRO A 222 11.99 18.24 -37.69
CA PRO A 222 13.05 19.14 -38.10
C PRO A 222 12.42 20.45 -38.57
N GLU A 223 12.91 21.55 -38.02
CA GLU A 223 12.45 22.90 -38.30
C GLU A 223 12.42 23.09 -39.83
N GLN A 224 11.21 23.16 -40.41
CA GLN A 224 11.10 23.41 -41.85
C GLN A 224 11.84 24.73 -42.13
N PRO A 225 12.82 24.74 -43.06
CA PRO A 225 13.56 25.95 -43.35
C PRO A 225 12.56 27.02 -43.75
N LYS A 226 12.50 28.09 -42.93
CA LYS A 226 11.66 29.26 -43.14
C LYS A 226 11.78 29.64 -44.61
N PRO A 227 10.69 29.64 -45.41
CA PRO A 227 10.78 29.96 -46.82
C PRO A 227 11.44 31.33 -46.91
N ARG A 228 12.63 31.36 -47.52
CA ARG A 228 13.35 32.58 -47.83
C ARG A 228 12.37 33.40 -48.63
N ALA A 229 11.76 34.40 -47.99
CA ALA A 229 11.00 35.41 -48.72
C ALA A 229 11.97 35.89 -49.80
N LEU A 230 11.62 35.59 -51.05
CA LEU A 230 12.34 36.09 -52.20
C LEU A 230 12.43 37.59 -52.00
N GLN A 231 13.63 38.09 -51.67
CA GLN A 231 13.97 39.49 -51.85
C GLN A 231 13.76 39.74 -53.33
N HIS A 232 12.58 40.24 -53.67
CA HIS A 232 12.32 40.84 -54.96
C HIS A 232 13.29 42.01 -55.08
N SER A 233 14.41 41.74 -55.75
CA SER A 233 15.30 42.73 -56.33
C SER A 233 14.49 43.50 -57.36
N CYS A 234 13.79 44.55 -56.91
CA CYS A 234 13.27 45.60 -57.77
C CYS A 234 14.18 46.81 -57.55
N GLY A 235 15.35 46.75 -58.19
CA GLY A 235 16.38 47.76 -58.14
C GLY A 235 17.14 47.67 -59.45
N ASP A 236 16.57 48.31 -60.47
CA ASP A 236 17.21 48.92 -61.64
C ASP A 236 16.27 48.89 -62.84
N ILE A 237 16.28 50.01 -63.57
CA ILE A 237 15.51 50.37 -64.78
C ILE A 237 14.24 51.19 -64.47
N ALA A 238 14.45 52.50 -64.24
CA ALA A 238 13.64 53.58 -64.82
C ALA A 238 14.26 54.94 -64.47
N SER A 239 15.33 55.29 -65.18
CA SER A 239 15.73 56.69 -65.41
C SER A 239 15.02 57.16 -66.69
N HIS A 240 14.53 58.41 -66.68
CA HIS A 240 13.66 59.08 -67.67
C HIS A 240 12.16 58.78 -67.41
N GLU A 241 11.27 59.73 -67.12
CA GLU A 241 11.14 61.09 -67.64
C GLU A 241 10.15 61.92 -66.78
N CYS A 242 10.30 63.25 -66.87
CA CYS A 242 9.47 64.30 -66.28
C CYS A 242 7.94 64.14 -66.46
N ALA A 243 7.16 64.49 -65.43
CA ALA A 243 6.14 65.54 -65.56
C ALA A 243 5.45 65.88 -64.22
N THR A 244 5.49 67.17 -63.94
CA THR A 244 4.74 67.99 -62.99
C THR A 244 3.21 67.79 -63.00
N MET A 245 2.58 67.64 -61.82
CA MET A 245 1.31 68.32 -61.41
C MET A 245 0.93 67.85 -60.00
N SER A 246 1.16 68.70 -58.99
CA SER A 246 0.17 69.58 -58.33
C SER A 246 -0.45 68.93 -57.08
N PRO A 247 -0.41 69.61 -55.92
CA PRO A 247 -0.91 69.08 -54.66
C PRO A 247 -2.40 69.37 -54.54
N ASP A 248 -3.20 68.40 -54.12
CA ASP A 248 -4.42 68.74 -53.40
C ASP A 248 -4.84 67.68 -52.38
N SER A 249 -5.23 68.23 -51.25
CA SER A 249 -5.72 67.68 -49.99
C SER A 249 -6.86 66.66 -50.07
N ALA A 250 -6.82 65.66 -49.19
CA ALA A 250 -7.94 65.19 -48.34
C ALA A 250 -7.41 64.05 -47.43
N HIS A 251 -7.26 64.23 -46.12
CA HIS A 251 -8.29 64.07 -45.07
C HIS A 251 -9.19 62.82 -45.23
N ILE A 252 -9.19 61.93 -44.21
CA ILE A 252 -10.26 61.02 -43.71
C ILE A 252 -9.57 59.87 -42.94
N THR A 253 -9.39 59.98 -41.62
CA THR A 253 -10.25 59.55 -40.47
C THR A 253 -10.19 58.06 -40.09
N TYR A 254 -9.87 57.89 -38.80
CA TYR A 254 -10.00 56.68 -37.97
C TYR A 254 -11.42 56.12 -37.93
N GLY A 255 -11.53 54.80 -37.76
CA GLY A 255 -12.71 54.13 -37.21
C GLY A 255 -12.31 52.80 -36.56
N PRO A 256 -12.54 52.60 -35.24
CA PRO A 256 -12.36 51.32 -34.57
C PRO A 256 -13.71 50.72 -34.16
N ASP A 257 -14.21 49.72 -34.88
CA ASP A 257 -15.30 48.85 -34.45
C ASP A 257 -14.95 47.41 -34.90
N GLY A 258 -15.07 46.35 -34.10
CA GLY A 258 -15.86 46.23 -32.89
C GLY A 258 -15.60 44.94 -32.13
N TRP A 259 -16.53 44.75 -31.20
CA TRP A 259 -16.67 43.75 -30.15
C TRP A 259 -16.87 42.33 -30.67
#